data_AF-A0A964YZ20-F1
#
_entry.id   AF-A0A964YZ20-F1
#
_cell.length_a   1.000
_cell.length_b   1.000
_cell.length_c   1.000
_cell.angle_alpha   90.00
_cell.angle_beta   90.00
_cell.angle_gamma   90.00
#
_symmetry.space_group_name_H-M   'P 1'
#
loop_
_entity.id
_entity.type
_entity.pdbx_description
1 polymer ?
#
loop_
_entity_poly.entity_id
_entity_poly.type
_entity_poly.pdbx_seq_one_letter_code
_entity_poly.pdbx_strand_id
1 'polypeptide(L)'
;MKRHIKLISLLFTSLIFSTLSFPSMAISQIPNEARVGDRCEKDPKVPSAWKDYQEVTWKYPACPHPYRYVSAKLTTKTPKTSQSNRSELLSVDQCMIANYWATKRAEQARGEILGPNYTLLFIPFQSPDNKVKTKPKDDYKVWIKGLEDAMNKSSDLAFNFKIIVPDKYFMLPNTLSSYDIGFKYFDLQSSENAGNKAVVPGAMRLVQDVVAVADPEVDFSKANHVWFIGPPN
;
A
#
# COMPACT_ATOMS: atom_id res chain seq x y z
N MET A 1 75.09 -41.35 -18.07
CA MET A 1 75.37 -41.60 -16.64
C MET A 1 74.12 -42.24 -16.03
N LYS A 2 74.25 -43.46 -15.49
CA LYS A 2 73.16 -44.31 -14.95
C LYS A 2 72.77 -43.89 -13.52
N ARG A 3 71.47 -43.97 -13.19
CA ARG A 3 70.84 -44.69 -12.03
C ARG A 3 69.40 -44.17 -11.88
N HIS A 4 68.36 -45.00 -12.09
CA HIS A 4 67.77 -45.97 -11.13
C HIS A 4 67.11 -45.26 -9.92
N ILE A 5 65.92 -45.57 -9.41
CA ILE A 5 64.86 -46.57 -9.69
C ILE A 5 63.77 -46.34 -8.61
N LYS A 6 62.48 -46.63 -8.94
CA LYS A 6 61.37 -47.10 -8.05
C LYS A 6 60.92 -46.20 -6.88
N LEU A 7 59.73 -46.30 -6.30
CA LEU A 7 58.39 -46.89 -6.52
C LEU A 7 57.65 -46.60 -5.20
N ILE A 8 56.35 -46.90 -5.14
CA ILE A 8 55.45 -46.98 -3.96
C ILE A 8 54.65 -45.69 -3.76
N SER A 9 53.34 -45.67 -3.52
CA SER A 9 52.15 -46.52 -3.75
C SER A 9 51.09 -45.92 -2.82
N LEU A 10 49.82 -45.98 -3.22
CA LEU A 10 48.61 -45.91 -2.38
C LEU A 10 48.33 -44.57 -1.65
N LEU A 11 47.25 -43.91 -2.05
CA LEU A 11 45.96 -44.10 -1.36
C LEU A 11 44.80 -43.52 -2.19
N PHE A 12 43.81 -44.39 -2.39
CA PHE A 12 42.44 -44.07 -2.74
C PHE A 12 41.89 -42.98 -1.81
N THR A 13 41.22 -41.97 -2.38
CA THR A 13 39.88 -41.58 -1.93
C THR A 13 39.21 -40.75 -3.02
N SER A 14 38.26 -41.38 -3.69
CA SER A 14 37.01 -40.73 -4.11
C SER A 14 36.51 -39.84 -2.97
N LEU A 15 36.14 -38.58 -3.26
CA LEU A 15 34.93 -38.00 -2.68
C LEU A 15 34.52 -36.72 -3.44
N ILE A 16 33.54 -36.92 -4.32
CA ILE A 16 32.36 -36.06 -4.49
C ILE A 16 32.64 -34.59 -4.84
N PHE A 17 32.51 -34.30 -6.14
CA PHE A 17 32.01 -33.01 -6.65
C PHE A 17 30.73 -32.65 -5.89
N SER A 18 30.84 -31.80 -4.88
CA SER A 18 29.70 -31.10 -4.31
C SER A 18 29.44 -29.89 -5.19
N THR A 19 28.73 -30.11 -6.30
CA THR A 19 27.94 -29.04 -6.89
C THR A 19 26.95 -28.61 -5.80
N LEU A 20 27.17 -27.44 -5.22
CA LEU A 20 26.11 -26.71 -4.54
C LEU A 20 25.07 -26.35 -5.61
N SER A 21 24.18 -27.32 -5.88
CA SER A 21 22.87 -27.03 -6.41
C SER A 21 22.18 -26.18 -5.35
N PHE A 22 22.24 -24.86 -5.54
CA PHE A 22 21.28 -23.97 -4.90
C PHE A 22 19.91 -24.57 -5.20
N PRO A 23 19.09 -24.87 -4.17
CA PRO A 23 17.70 -25.18 -4.45
C PRO A 23 17.16 -23.94 -5.15
N SER A 24 16.78 -24.10 -6.42
CA SER A 24 15.86 -23.16 -7.07
C SER A 24 14.83 -22.85 -6.02
N MET A 25 14.78 -21.57 -5.62
CA MET A 25 13.74 -21.07 -4.74
C MET A 25 12.44 -21.69 -5.22
N ALA A 26 11.84 -22.52 -4.37
CA ALA A 26 10.44 -22.83 -4.52
C ALA A 26 9.77 -21.46 -4.50
N ILE A 27 9.45 -20.94 -5.68
CA ILE A 27 8.38 -19.99 -5.86
C ILE A 27 7.20 -20.75 -5.28
N SER A 28 6.92 -20.53 -3.99
CA SER A 28 5.72 -21.04 -3.38
C SER A 28 4.61 -20.41 -4.20
N GLN A 29 4.00 -21.20 -5.08
CA GLN A 29 2.79 -20.79 -5.77
C GLN A 29 1.87 -20.22 -4.71
N ILE A 30 1.50 -18.96 -4.86
CA ILE A 30 0.47 -18.36 -4.01
C ILE A 30 -0.74 -19.28 -4.19
N PRO A 31 -1.23 -19.93 -3.12
CA PRO A 31 -2.33 -20.86 -3.24
C PRO A 31 -3.51 -20.14 -3.88
N ASN A 32 -4.09 -20.71 -4.94
CA ASN A 32 -5.29 -20.16 -5.58
C ASN A 32 -6.52 -20.27 -4.68
N GLU A 33 -6.43 -21.00 -3.58
CA GLU A 33 -7.46 -21.13 -2.55
C GLU A 33 -6.86 -20.86 -1.18
N ALA A 34 -7.46 -19.93 -0.42
CA ALA A 34 -7.04 -19.63 0.94
C ALA A 34 -7.23 -20.88 1.83
N ARG A 35 -6.17 -21.29 2.51
CA ARG A 35 -6.25 -22.39 3.48
C ARG A 35 -6.87 -21.87 4.78
N VAL A 36 -7.67 -22.71 5.44
CA VAL A 36 -8.20 -22.44 6.80
C VAL A 36 -7.04 -22.08 7.74
N GLY A 37 -7.08 -20.86 8.29
CA GLY A 37 -6.03 -20.26 9.14
C GLY A 37 -4.94 -19.45 8.42
N ASP A 38 -5.03 -19.23 7.11
CA ASP A 38 -4.08 -18.40 6.37
C ASP A 38 -4.31 -16.90 6.64
N ARG A 39 -3.23 -16.10 6.60
CA ARG A 39 -3.27 -14.64 6.82
C ARG A 39 -4.15 -13.90 5.82
N CYS A 40 -4.52 -14.57 4.73
CA CYS A 40 -5.34 -14.03 3.67
C CYS A 40 -6.78 -14.50 3.72
N GLU A 41 -7.23 -15.13 4.81
CA GLU A 41 -8.65 -15.48 4.95
C GLU A 41 -9.54 -14.28 5.21
N LYS A 42 -10.79 -14.41 4.79
CA LYS A 42 -11.86 -13.47 5.12
C LYS A 42 -12.02 -13.37 6.63
N ASP A 43 -11.96 -12.16 7.20
CA ASP A 43 -12.21 -11.93 8.62
C ASP A 43 -13.67 -12.32 8.97
N PRO A 44 -13.89 -13.40 9.75
CA PRO A 44 -15.24 -13.84 10.10
C PRO A 44 -15.94 -12.89 11.08
N LYS A 45 -15.20 -11.95 11.69
CA LYS A 45 -15.69 -10.96 12.65
C LYS A 45 -15.58 -9.54 12.10
N VAL A 46 -15.61 -9.39 10.78
CA VAL A 46 -15.63 -8.08 10.13
C VAL A 46 -16.79 -7.23 10.68
N PRO A 47 -16.55 -5.96 11.06
CA PRO A 47 -17.63 -5.07 11.48
C PRO A 47 -18.67 -4.92 10.38
N SER A 48 -19.95 -4.75 10.73
CA SER A 48 -21.05 -4.65 9.76
C SER A 48 -20.77 -3.60 8.67
N ALA A 49 -20.18 -2.46 9.06
CA ALA A 49 -19.84 -1.37 8.16
C ALA A 49 -18.79 -1.70 7.08
N TRP A 50 -18.02 -2.79 7.25
CA TRP A 50 -16.96 -3.21 6.33
C TRP A 50 -17.29 -4.50 5.57
N LYS A 51 -18.47 -5.10 5.81
CA LYS A 51 -18.87 -6.37 5.18
C LYS A 51 -18.84 -6.27 3.65
N ASP A 52 -19.55 -5.30 3.10
CA ASP A 52 -19.66 -5.16 1.64
C ASP A 52 -18.30 -4.88 1.00
N TYR A 53 -17.47 -4.07 1.66
CA TYR A 53 -16.11 -3.80 1.20
C TYR A 53 -15.23 -5.06 1.21
N GLN A 54 -15.34 -5.90 2.25
CA GLN A 54 -14.67 -7.20 2.29
C GLN A 54 -15.15 -8.13 1.16
N GLU A 55 -16.45 -8.19 0.86
CA GLU A 55 -16.97 -9.02 -0.24
C GLU A 55 -16.45 -8.55 -1.60
N VAL A 56 -16.35 -7.23 -1.81
CA VAL A 56 -15.84 -6.67 -3.06
C VAL A 56 -14.35 -6.94 -3.20
N THR A 57 -13.56 -6.64 -2.16
CA THR A 57 -12.10 -6.82 -2.19
C THR A 57 -11.68 -8.28 -2.30
N TRP A 58 -12.48 -9.20 -1.75
CA TRP A 58 -12.24 -10.65 -1.86
C TRP A 58 -12.28 -11.17 -3.29
N LYS A 59 -12.95 -10.47 -4.21
CA LYS A 59 -12.98 -10.84 -5.64
C LYS A 59 -11.69 -10.49 -6.37
N TYR A 60 -10.78 -9.74 -5.74
CA TYR A 60 -9.49 -9.40 -6.30
C TYR A 60 -8.42 -10.37 -5.76
N PRO A 61 -7.38 -10.69 -6.53
CA PRO A 61 -6.29 -11.58 -6.11
C PRO A 61 -5.35 -10.87 -5.12
N ALA A 62 -5.90 -10.45 -3.99
CA ALA A 62 -5.21 -9.75 -2.91
C ALA A 62 -5.74 -10.25 -1.56
N CYS A 63 -4.87 -10.27 -0.55
CA CYS A 63 -5.29 -10.58 0.81
C CYS A 63 -6.20 -9.47 1.36
N PRO A 64 -7.24 -9.81 2.13
CA PRO A 64 -8.15 -8.83 2.70
C PRO A 64 -7.39 -7.84 3.60
N HIS A 65 -7.81 -6.58 3.54
CA HIS A 65 -7.26 -5.53 4.39
C HIS A 65 -7.65 -5.75 5.86
N PRO A 66 -6.85 -5.26 6.83
CA PRO A 66 -7.26 -5.26 8.22
C PRO A 66 -8.46 -4.31 8.43
N TYR A 67 -9.62 -4.85 8.81
CA TYR A 67 -10.87 -4.08 9.01
C TYR A 67 -11.07 -3.58 10.44
N ARG A 68 -10.15 -3.92 11.36
CA ARG A 68 -10.25 -3.63 12.79
C ARG A 68 -8.89 -3.19 13.33
N TYR A 69 -8.89 -2.13 14.12
CA TYR A 69 -7.72 -1.65 14.86
C TYR A 69 -7.96 -1.82 16.35
N VAL A 70 -6.97 -2.37 17.05
CA VAL A 70 -6.95 -2.47 18.50
C VAL A 70 -5.73 -1.71 19.00
N SER A 71 -5.96 -0.58 19.67
CA SER A 71 -4.88 0.14 20.35
C SER A 71 -4.51 -0.60 21.62
N ALA A 72 -3.29 -1.10 21.70
CA ALA A 72 -2.71 -1.62 22.92
C ALA A 72 -1.80 -0.55 23.53
N LYS A 73 -1.97 -0.27 24.83
CA LYS A 73 -0.97 0.50 25.57
C LYS A 73 0.11 -0.47 26.02
N LEU A 74 1.36 -0.19 25.69
CA LEU A 74 2.48 -0.89 26.29
C LEU A 74 2.42 -0.66 27.81
N THR A 75 2.44 -1.76 28.56
CA THR A 75 2.52 -1.66 30.02
C THR A 75 3.92 -1.15 30.41
N THR A 76 4.06 -0.59 31.61
CA THR A 76 5.37 -0.26 32.17
C THR A 76 6.25 -1.49 32.45
N LYS A 77 5.69 -2.71 32.30
CA LYS A 77 6.45 -3.96 32.42
C LYS A 77 7.28 -4.16 31.15
N THR A 78 8.58 -3.97 31.26
CA THR A 78 9.55 -4.38 30.25
C THR A 78 9.84 -5.88 30.36
N PRO A 79 10.16 -6.57 29.25
CA PRO A 79 10.64 -7.94 29.30
C PRO A 79 11.88 -8.03 30.20
N LYS A 80 11.82 -8.87 31.24
CA LYS A 80 12.97 -9.09 32.14
C LYS A 80 13.98 -10.09 31.59
N THR A 81 13.53 -10.93 30.66
CA THR A 81 14.33 -11.98 30.03
C THR A 81 14.90 -11.44 28.73
N SER A 82 16.23 -11.42 28.61
CA SER A 82 16.88 -11.17 27.32
C SER A 82 16.66 -12.40 26.44
N GLN A 83 16.07 -12.24 25.25
CA GLN A 83 15.92 -13.34 24.30
C GLN A 83 17.22 -13.68 23.55
N SER A 84 18.16 -12.75 23.51
CA SER A 84 19.48 -12.89 22.88
C SER A 84 20.47 -11.95 23.56
N ASN A 85 21.78 -12.24 23.47
CA ASN A 85 22.78 -11.29 23.95
C ASN A 85 22.88 -10.11 22.98
N ARG A 86 23.07 -8.91 23.52
CA ARG A 86 23.19 -7.69 22.69
C ARG A 86 24.38 -7.75 21.71
N SER A 87 25.42 -8.52 22.04
CA SER A 87 26.58 -8.79 21.18
C SER A 87 26.27 -9.73 20.00
N GLU A 88 25.18 -10.50 20.08
CA GLU A 88 24.70 -11.39 19.01
C GLU A 88 23.74 -10.67 18.06
N LEU A 89 23.26 -9.47 18.44
CA LEU A 89 22.41 -8.65 17.60
C LEU A 89 23.27 -7.94 16.55
N LEU A 90 22.74 -7.90 15.32
CA LEU A 90 23.28 -7.07 14.26
C LEU A 90 23.26 -5.59 14.68
N SER A 91 24.22 -4.79 14.19
CA SER A 91 24.18 -3.34 14.47
C SER A 91 22.92 -2.73 13.85
N VAL A 92 22.39 -1.69 14.49
CA VAL A 92 21.19 -0.98 13.99
C VAL A 92 21.43 -0.47 12.56
N ASP A 93 22.68 -0.17 12.21
CA ASP A 93 23.06 0.26 10.87
C ASP A 93 22.79 -0.79 9.79
N GLN A 94 22.75 -2.08 10.16
CA GLN A 94 22.37 -3.16 9.25
C GLN A 94 20.85 -3.28 9.06
N CYS A 95 20.07 -2.77 10.02
CA CYS A 95 18.62 -2.64 9.90
C CYS A 95 18.21 -1.33 9.22
N MET A 96 19.11 -0.36 9.11
CA MET A 96 18.90 0.77 8.22
C MET A 96 18.85 0.23 6.81
N ILE A 97 17.66 0.26 6.23
CA ILE A 97 17.42 -0.18 4.86
C ILE A 97 18.36 0.64 3.98
N ALA A 98 19.43 0.01 3.47
CA ALA A 98 20.24 0.55 2.40
C ALA A 98 19.30 0.69 1.20
N ASN A 99 18.81 1.91 1.04
CA ASN A 99 17.72 2.29 0.16
C ASN A 99 17.90 1.79 -1.28
N TYR A 100 17.26 0.67 -1.64
CA TYR A 100 17.10 0.28 -3.03
C TYR A 100 15.63 0.27 -3.48
N TRP A 101 14.69 -0.05 -2.59
CA TRP A 101 13.25 -0.12 -2.92
C TRP A 101 12.43 1.05 -2.37
N ALA A 102 12.80 1.56 -1.20
CA ALA A 102 12.15 2.73 -0.63
C ALA A 102 12.57 4.03 -1.35
N THR A 103 13.77 4.11 -1.93
CA THR A 103 14.22 5.29 -2.70
C THR A 103 13.42 5.51 -3.95
N LYS A 104 13.10 4.53 -4.80
CA LYS A 104 12.31 4.86 -6.00
C LYS A 104 10.90 5.36 -5.69
N ARG A 105 10.22 4.81 -4.68
CA ARG A 105 8.93 5.34 -4.22
C ARG A 105 9.06 6.65 -3.45
N ALA A 106 10.13 6.85 -2.68
CA ALA A 106 10.38 8.10 -1.96
C ALA A 106 10.93 9.23 -2.86
N GLU A 107 11.63 8.88 -3.95
CA GLU A 107 12.07 9.78 -5.02
C GLU A 107 10.88 10.16 -5.92
N GLN A 108 9.93 9.22 -6.12
CA GLN A 108 8.66 9.48 -6.81
C GLN A 108 7.62 10.17 -5.91
N ALA A 109 7.69 9.97 -4.60
CA ALA A 109 6.92 10.73 -3.63
C ALA A 109 7.50 12.15 -3.64
N ARG A 110 6.91 13.01 -4.46
CA ARG A 110 7.34 14.40 -4.67
C ARG A 110 7.19 15.21 -3.38
N GLY A 111 8.09 15.03 -2.42
CA GLY A 111 8.18 15.86 -1.22
C GLY A 111 7.00 15.78 -0.26
N GLU A 112 6.18 14.72 -0.29
CA GLU A 112 5.10 14.54 0.69
C GLU A 112 5.68 14.11 2.03
N ILE A 113 6.13 15.11 2.78
CA ILE A 113 6.53 14.95 4.18
C ILE A 113 5.25 14.98 4.99
N LEU A 114 4.88 13.82 5.55
CA LEU A 114 3.82 13.71 6.54
C LEU A 114 4.26 14.42 7.83
N GLY A 115 4.04 15.74 7.88
CA GLY A 115 4.31 16.54 9.07
C GLY A 115 3.36 16.21 10.22
N PRO A 116 3.67 16.61 11.47
CA PRO A 116 2.89 16.24 12.66
C PRO A 116 1.41 16.68 12.59
N ASN A 117 1.07 17.65 11.75
CA ASN A 117 -0.31 17.98 11.39
C ASN A 117 -0.48 17.76 9.89
N TYR A 118 -1.45 16.95 9.50
CA TYR A 118 -1.72 16.64 8.10
C TYR A 118 -3.21 16.71 7.80
N THR A 119 -3.57 17.53 6.83
CA THR A 119 -4.95 17.76 6.39
C THR A 119 -5.13 17.21 4.99
N LEU A 120 -5.97 16.20 4.87
CA LEU A 120 -6.40 15.66 3.59
C LEU A 120 -7.79 16.25 3.26
N LEU A 121 -7.91 16.89 2.10
CA LEU A 121 -9.16 17.46 1.63
C LEU A 121 -9.80 16.53 0.61
N PHE A 122 -10.99 16.01 0.91
CA PHE A 122 -11.79 15.28 -0.06
C PHE A 122 -12.66 16.26 -0.81
N ILE A 123 -12.57 16.26 -2.13
CA ILE A 123 -13.46 17.02 -3.01
C ILE A 123 -14.40 16.02 -3.70
N PRO A 124 -15.59 15.81 -3.14
CA PRO A 124 -16.57 14.91 -3.71
C PRO A 124 -17.22 15.57 -4.93
N PHE A 125 -17.29 14.86 -6.05
CA PHE A 125 -17.94 15.35 -7.27
C PHE A 125 -19.04 14.40 -7.73
N GLN A 126 -19.95 14.92 -8.53
CA GLN A 126 -21.01 14.18 -9.22
C GLN A 126 -21.09 14.64 -10.67
N SER A 127 -21.73 13.85 -11.53
CA SER A 127 -21.88 14.19 -12.96
C SER A 127 -23.34 14.13 -13.39
N PRO A 128 -23.70 14.67 -14.56
CA PRO A 128 -25.07 14.61 -15.06
C PRO A 128 -25.61 13.18 -15.20
N ASP A 129 -24.75 12.22 -15.53
CA ASP A 129 -25.03 10.79 -15.66
C ASP A 129 -24.88 9.99 -14.36
N ASN A 130 -24.36 10.59 -13.29
CA ASN A 130 -24.20 9.95 -11.99
C ASN A 130 -24.44 10.97 -10.86
N LYS A 131 -25.72 11.24 -10.58
CA LYS A 131 -26.17 12.22 -9.59
C LYS A 131 -26.37 11.57 -8.24
N VAL A 132 -25.93 12.26 -7.19
CA VAL A 132 -26.05 11.80 -5.81
C VAL A 132 -26.97 12.76 -5.04
N LYS A 133 -27.90 12.19 -4.26
CA LYS A 133 -28.84 12.96 -3.41
C LYS A 133 -28.43 13.00 -1.95
N THR A 134 -27.48 12.16 -1.55
CA THR A 134 -26.95 12.06 -0.20
C THR A 134 -25.84 13.10 0.02
N LYS A 135 -25.34 13.17 1.26
CA LYS A 135 -24.25 14.08 1.63
C LYS A 135 -22.94 13.32 1.68
N PRO A 136 -21.84 13.88 1.14
CA PRO A 136 -20.54 13.22 1.13
C PRO A 136 -20.06 12.76 2.52
N LYS A 137 -20.26 13.59 3.55
CA LYS A 137 -19.87 13.25 4.93
C LYS A 137 -20.56 12.00 5.46
N ASP A 138 -21.81 11.77 5.06
CA ASP A 138 -22.56 10.59 5.48
C ASP A 138 -22.10 9.36 4.69
N ASP A 139 -21.91 9.52 3.38
CA ASP A 139 -21.51 8.44 2.47
C ASP A 139 -20.12 7.89 2.79
N TYR A 140 -19.16 8.76 3.10
CA TYR A 140 -17.77 8.36 3.38
C TYR A 140 -17.45 8.27 4.88
N LYS A 141 -18.43 8.40 5.78
CA LYS A 141 -18.22 8.46 7.23
C LYS A 141 -17.35 7.33 7.77
N VAL A 142 -17.64 6.10 7.36
CA VAL A 142 -16.94 4.89 7.80
C VAL A 142 -15.49 4.89 7.31
N TRP A 143 -15.29 5.28 6.05
CA TRP A 143 -13.97 5.37 5.41
C TRP A 143 -13.10 6.47 6.02
N ILE A 144 -13.67 7.66 6.21
CA ILE A 144 -13.00 8.79 6.84
C ILE A 144 -12.52 8.39 8.24
N LYS A 145 -13.42 7.84 9.05
CA LYS A 145 -13.08 7.40 10.41
C LYS A 145 -12.00 6.32 10.39
N GLY A 146 -12.11 5.34 9.49
CA GLY A 146 -11.14 4.25 9.37
C GLY A 146 -9.74 4.77 9.03
N LEU A 147 -9.64 5.68 8.07
CA LEU A 147 -8.37 6.27 7.65
C LEU A 147 -7.80 7.19 8.72
N GLU A 148 -8.62 8.05 9.35
CA GLU A 148 -8.17 8.88 10.47
C GLU A 148 -7.68 8.03 11.66
N ASP A 149 -8.39 6.97 12.02
CA ASP A 149 -7.95 6.04 13.06
C ASP A 149 -6.62 5.38 12.69
N ALA A 150 -6.49 4.88 11.46
CA ALA A 150 -5.28 4.21 11.00
C ALA A 150 -4.07 5.17 11.02
N MET A 151 -4.24 6.38 10.49
CA MET A 151 -3.16 7.36 10.42
C MET A 151 -2.77 7.89 11.80
N ASN A 152 -3.73 8.23 12.66
CA ASN A 152 -3.45 8.79 13.98
C ASN A 152 -2.94 7.76 15.00
N LYS A 153 -3.14 6.46 14.75
CA LYS A 153 -2.75 5.38 15.69
C LYS A 153 -1.64 4.46 15.19
N SER A 154 -1.16 4.65 13.96
CA SER A 154 -0.07 3.85 13.38
C SER A 154 1.33 4.37 13.75
N SER A 155 1.42 5.58 14.28
CA SER A 155 2.67 6.20 14.71
C SER A 155 2.73 6.32 16.22
N ASP A 156 3.91 6.05 16.79
CA ASP A 156 4.22 6.36 18.19
C ASP A 156 4.45 7.86 18.41
N LEU A 157 4.59 8.64 17.32
CA LEU A 157 4.68 10.09 17.37
C LEU A 157 3.29 10.72 17.27
N ALA A 158 3.12 11.87 17.93
CA ALA A 158 1.90 12.65 17.79
C ALA A 158 1.71 13.10 16.34
N PHE A 159 0.80 12.42 15.65
CA PHE A 159 0.35 12.73 14.31
C PHE A 159 -1.12 13.14 14.40
N ASN A 160 -1.45 14.32 13.88
CA ASN A 160 -2.79 14.89 13.85
C ASN A 160 -3.25 14.94 12.40
N PHE A 161 -3.68 13.79 11.92
CA PHE A 161 -4.29 13.58 10.64
C PHE A 161 -5.79 13.87 10.72
N LYS A 162 -6.26 14.71 9.81
CA LYS A 162 -7.69 15.03 9.67
C LYS A 162 -8.10 15.01 8.21
N ILE A 163 -9.32 14.57 7.97
CA ILE A 163 -9.96 14.65 6.65
C ILE A 163 -11.04 15.73 6.69
N ILE A 164 -10.96 16.67 5.76
CA ILE A 164 -11.99 17.69 5.56
C ILE A 164 -12.79 17.31 4.33
N VAL A 165 -14.12 17.35 4.44
CA VAL A 165 -15.03 17.07 3.32
C VAL A 165 -16.08 18.18 3.26
N PRO A 166 -16.30 18.81 2.08
CA PRO A 166 -17.42 19.70 1.83
C PRO A 166 -18.77 19.01 2.05
N ASP A 167 -19.81 19.79 2.38
CA ASP A 167 -21.14 19.26 2.69
C ASP A 167 -21.96 18.83 1.46
N LYS A 168 -21.42 18.99 0.25
CA LYS A 168 -22.10 18.71 -1.02
C LYS A 168 -21.16 18.09 -2.05
N TYR A 169 -21.74 17.39 -3.02
CA TYR A 169 -21.06 16.96 -4.24
C TYR A 169 -21.04 18.08 -5.27
N PHE A 170 -19.88 18.42 -5.82
CA PHE A 170 -19.75 19.40 -6.89
C PHE A 170 -20.20 18.81 -8.23
N MET A 171 -21.11 19.49 -8.91
CA MET A 171 -21.64 19.04 -10.21
C MET A 171 -20.65 19.36 -11.32
N LEU A 172 -20.22 18.33 -12.04
CA LEU A 172 -19.39 18.49 -13.22
C LEU A 172 -20.19 19.00 -14.44
N PRO A 173 -19.55 19.75 -15.35
CA PRO A 173 -20.19 20.19 -16.58
C PRO A 173 -20.43 19.03 -17.56
N ASN A 174 -19.60 17.99 -17.48
CA ASN A 174 -19.60 16.86 -18.41
C ASN A 174 -19.96 15.53 -17.72
N THR A 175 -20.42 14.56 -18.51
CA THR A 175 -20.67 13.19 -18.04
C THR A 175 -19.37 12.45 -17.72
N LEU A 176 -19.39 11.50 -16.78
CA LEU A 176 -18.20 10.72 -16.42
C LEU A 176 -17.62 9.96 -17.62
N SER A 177 -18.52 9.42 -18.45
CA SER A 177 -18.18 8.72 -19.70
C SER A 177 -17.37 9.57 -20.69
N SER A 178 -17.59 10.90 -20.72
CA SER A 178 -16.94 11.80 -21.69
C SER A 178 -15.46 12.08 -21.41
N TYR A 179 -15.02 11.87 -20.17
CA TYR A 179 -13.61 12.05 -19.82
C TYR A 179 -12.74 10.96 -20.42
N ASP A 180 -13.34 9.82 -20.80
CA ASP A 180 -12.64 8.70 -21.41
C ASP A 180 -11.49 8.20 -20.52
N ILE A 181 -11.86 7.76 -19.31
CA ILE A 181 -10.94 7.27 -18.28
C ILE A 181 -11.21 5.80 -17.98
N GLY A 182 -10.22 5.04 -17.50
CA GLY A 182 -10.42 3.68 -17.02
C GLY A 182 -9.26 2.72 -17.26
N PHE A 183 -9.47 1.45 -16.89
CA PHE A 183 -8.46 0.39 -16.94
C PHE A 183 -7.89 0.10 -18.33
N LYS A 184 -8.59 0.49 -19.40
CA LYS A 184 -8.11 0.33 -20.78
C LYS A 184 -6.82 1.10 -21.08
N TYR A 185 -6.47 2.11 -20.28
CA TYR A 185 -5.21 2.83 -20.38
C TYR A 185 -4.09 2.26 -19.50
N PHE A 186 -4.40 1.28 -18.65
CA PHE A 186 -3.42 0.60 -17.82
C PHE A 186 -2.89 -0.61 -18.61
N ASP A 187 -1.68 -0.48 -19.15
CA ASP A 187 -0.96 -1.61 -19.76
C ASP A 187 -0.51 -2.58 -18.65
N LEU A 188 -1.38 -3.55 -18.33
CA LEU A 188 -1.12 -4.58 -17.33
C LEU A 188 -0.01 -5.56 -17.76
N GLN A 189 0.52 -5.49 -18.99
CA GLN A 189 1.45 -6.48 -19.52
C GLN A 189 2.93 -6.10 -19.44
N SER A 190 3.29 -4.85 -19.12
CA SER A 190 4.71 -4.48 -18.94
C SER A 190 4.96 -3.82 -17.58
N SER A 191 5.30 -4.64 -16.58
CA SER A 191 5.78 -4.19 -15.27
C SER A 191 7.01 -3.27 -15.38
N GLU A 192 7.75 -3.36 -16.49
CA GLU A 192 8.92 -2.52 -16.79
C GLU A 192 8.57 -1.08 -17.21
N ASN A 193 7.31 -0.79 -17.60
CA ASN A 193 6.87 0.53 -18.05
C ASN A 193 5.69 1.12 -17.26
N ALA A 194 5.17 0.40 -16.26
CA ALA A 194 4.01 0.82 -15.46
C ALA A 194 4.21 2.18 -14.75
N GLY A 195 5.46 2.59 -14.51
CA GLY A 195 5.77 3.87 -13.87
C GLY A 195 5.86 5.08 -14.80
N ASN A 196 5.93 4.89 -16.13
CA ASN A 196 6.26 5.96 -17.09
C ASN A 196 5.23 6.14 -18.22
N LYS A 197 4.15 5.36 -18.25
CA LYS A 197 3.16 5.42 -19.33
C LYS A 197 1.92 6.23 -18.93
N ALA A 198 1.90 7.45 -19.48
CA ALA A 198 0.78 8.33 -19.74
C ALA A 198 0.02 8.91 -18.53
N VAL A 199 0.23 10.21 -18.31
CA VAL A 199 -0.85 11.10 -17.85
C VAL A 199 -2.04 10.86 -18.77
N VAL A 200 -3.10 10.21 -18.27
CA VAL A 200 -4.33 10.02 -19.05
C VAL A 200 -4.97 11.39 -19.22
N PRO A 201 -5.04 11.96 -20.45
CA PRO A 201 -5.54 13.33 -20.63
C PRO A 201 -6.96 13.50 -20.09
N GLY A 202 -7.77 12.44 -20.18
CA GLY A 202 -9.08 12.33 -19.56
C GLY A 202 -9.08 12.55 -18.05
N ALA A 203 -8.15 11.93 -17.32
CA ALA A 203 -8.04 12.06 -15.87
C ALA A 203 -7.62 13.48 -15.47
N MET A 204 -6.73 14.12 -16.25
CA MET A 204 -6.36 15.51 -16.00
C MET A 204 -7.51 16.48 -16.27
N ARG A 205 -8.26 16.29 -17.36
CA ARG A 205 -9.46 17.08 -17.64
C ARG A 205 -10.50 16.93 -16.54
N LEU A 206 -10.72 15.70 -16.05
CA LEU A 206 -11.61 15.46 -14.91
C LEU A 206 -11.15 16.25 -13.68
N VAL A 207 -9.88 16.15 -13.30
CA VAL A 207 -9.33 16.88 -12.16
C VAL A 207 -9.48 18.40 -12.35
N GLN A 208 -9.17 18.93 -13.53
CA GLN A 208 -9.32 20.35 -13.84
C GLN A 208 -10.77 20.82 -13.72
N ASP A 209 -11.73 20.05 -14.25
CA ASP A 209 -13.14 20.38 -14.18
C ASP A 209 -13.65 20.31 -12.74
N VAL A 210 -13.24 19.31 -11.94
CA VAL A 210 -13.57 19.23 -10.51
C VAL A 210 -13.02 20.44 -9.75
N VAL A 211 -11.77 20.83 -9.99
CA VAL A 211 -11.17 22.03 -9.38
C VAL A 211 -11.95 23.27 -9.79
N ALA A 212 -12.24 23.46 -11.08
CA ALA A 212 -12.94 24.63 -11.58
C ALA A 212 -14.32 24.85 -10.94
N VAL A 213 -15.04 23.77 -10.64
CA VAL A 213 -16.36 23.87 -9.97
C VAL A 213 -16.26 24.00 -8.45
N ALA A 214 -15.16 23.57 -7.83
CA ALA A 214 -14.97 23.60 -6.38
C ALA A 214 -14.27 24.87 -5.88
N ASP A 215 -13.32 25.42 -6.65
CA ASP A 215 -12.48 26.57 -6.30
C ASP A 215 -13.25 27.81 -5.83
N PRO A 216 -14.43 28.16 -6.40
CA PRO A 216 -15.21 29.30 -5.92
C PRO A 216 -15.73 29.16 -4.48
N GLU A 217 -15.79 27.93 -3.95
CA GLU A 217 -16.43 27.62 -2.66
C GLU A 217 -15.49 26.89 -1.69
N VAL A 218 -14.30 26.48 -2.14
CA VAL A 218 -13.36 25.67 -1.37
C VAL A 218 -12.00 26.32 -1.32
N ASP A 219 -11.51 26.56 -0.10
CA ASP A 219 -10.15 27.04 0.15
C ASP A 219 -9.15 25.87 0.18
N PHE A 220 -8.52 25.62 -0.98
CA PHE A 220 -7.51 24.58 -1.15
C PHE A 220 -6.22 24.82 -0.36
N SER A 221 -5.92 26.07 0.02
CA SER A 221 -4.68 26.43 0.71
C SER A 221 -4.56 25.84 2.13
N LYS A 222 -5.69 25.41 2.70
CA LYS A 222 -5.77 24.80 4.03
C LYS A 222 -5.47 23.30 4.06
N ALA A 223 -5.24 22.68 2.91
CA ALA A 223 -4.99 21.26 2.78
C ALA A 223 -3.51 20.99 2.48
N ASN A 224 -2.97 19.91 3.06
CA ASN A 224 -1.66 19.40 2.67
C ASN A 224 -1.76 18.60 1.36
N HIS A 225 -2.89 17.95 1.14
CA HIS A 225 -3.17 17.15 -0.05
C HIS A 225 -4.68 17.14 -0.34
N VAL A 226 -5.02 16.98 -1.61
CA VAL A 226 -6.41 16.96 -2.10
C VAL A 226 -6.70 15.65 -2.83
N TRP A 227 -7.76 14.96 -2.46
CA TRP A 227 -8.29 13.81 -3.21
C TRP A 227 -9.62 14.17 -3.85
N PHE A 228 -9.74 13.91 -5.15
CA PHE A 228 -11.00 14.05 -5.88
C PHE A 228 -11.76 12.73 -5.80
N ILE A 229 -12.91 12.75 -5.14
CA ILE A 229 -13.66 11.55 -4.80
C ILE A 229 -14.90 11.47 -5.68
N GLY A 230 -14.99 10.42 -6.49
CA GLY A 230 -16.17 10.14 -7.29
C GLY A 230 -17.34 9.65 -6.44
N PRO A 231 -18.58 9.76 -6.95
CA PRO A 231 -19.78 9.40 -6.20
C PRO A 231 -19.79 7.93 -5.77
N PRO A 232 -20.42 7.57 -4.64
CA PRO A 232 -20.61 6.18 -4.27
C PRO A 232 -21.48 5.48 -5.34
N ASN A 233 -21.09 4.24 -5.69
CA ASN A 233 -21.85 3.40 -6.62
C ASN A 233 -23.15 2.87 -5.98
#